data_AF-A0A534YRI5-F1
#
_entry.id   AF-A0A534YRI5-F1
#
_cell.length_a   1.000
_cell.length_b   1.000
_cell.length_c   1.000
_cell.angle_alpha   90.00
_cell.angle_beta   90.00
_cell.angle_gamma   90.00
#
_symmetry.space_group_name_H-M   'P 1'
#
loop_
_entity.id
_entity.type
_entity.pdbx_description
1 polymer ?
#
loop_
_entity_poly.entity_id
_entity_poly.type
_entity_poly.pdbx_seq_one_letter_code
_entity_poly.pdbx_strand_id
1 'polypeptide(L)'
;MRGLRAVAVAAVCLSASIALASGPGQPFDDDDAGCVPDTTEHRKCSEKLAKAFGRLIAAVTSCHDRQARAAVSGLAFDEEACEASAQTRFEASRDAVSPLCSATQLALASDEETELLDSTNPGSLDAQNGDVYCDSTSGNALDSGGDDTGWVPATADALWCARGVGKSLAKLAQAALRCHAKMAYTFLAGRTFDEEACEEFDPLTGRGARDRYSMRALRLIAHGGCPSCLDDIQQEALAVRTIGQLDADNARLYPCP
;
A
#
# COMPACT_ATOMS: atom_id res chain seq x y z
N MET A 1 41.05 32.66 -37.09
CA MET A 1 41.22 32.56 -35.61
C MET A 1 40.16 31.59 -35.09
N ARG A 2 40.51 30.31 -34.91
CA ARG A 2 39.63 29.26 -34.38
C ARG A 2 39.94 29.11 -32.89
N GLY A 3 39.03 29.54 -32.01
CA GLY A 3 39.16 29.36 -30.57
C GLY A 3 38.68 27.97 -30.16
N LEU A 4 39.59 27.17 -29.59
CA LEU A 4 39.24 25.94 -28.87
C LEU A 4 38.52 26.31 -27.56
N ARG A 5 37.33 25.76 -27.34
CA ARG A 5 36.68 25.76 -26.02
C ARG A 5 37.08 24.47 -25.30
N ALA A 6 37.83 24.61 -24.21
CA ALA A 6 38.12 23.52 -23.29
C ALA A 6 36.85 23.16 -22.51
N VAL A 7 36.43 21.90 -22.58
CA VAL A 7 35.38 21.33 -21.72
C VAL A 7 36.06 20.79 -20.47
N ALA A 8 35.82 21.41 -19.33
CA ALA A 8 36.25 20.89 -18.04
C ALA A 8 35.32 19.72 -17.65
N VAL A 9 35.86 18.51 -17.62
CA VAL A 9 35.19 17.34 -17.04
C VAL A 9 35.36 17.44 -15.53
N ALA A 10 34.30 17.83 -14.83
CA ALA A 10 34.27 17.75 -13.37
C ALA A 10 34.12 16.28 -12.96
N ALA A 11 35.16 15.73 -12.33
CA ALA A 11 35.11 14.43 -11.70
C ALA A 11 34.26 14.53 -10.44
N VAL A 12 33.04 13.98 -10.47
CA VAL A 12 32.23 13.77 -9.28
C VAL A 12 32.79 12.54 -8.56
N CYS A 13 33.50 12.75 -7.46
CA CYS A 13 33.86 11.68 -6.54
C CYS A 13 32.58 11.21 -5.82
N LEU A 14 31.99 10.10 -6.27
CA LEU A 14 31.05 9.34 -5.43
C LEU A 14 31.84 8.73 -4.28
N SER A 15 31.79 9.35 -3.10
CA SER A 15 32.13 8.68 -1.86
C SER A 15 31.05 7.63 -1.59
N ALA A 16 31.34 6.37 -1.94
CA ALA A 16 30.54 5.24 -1.49
C ALA A 16 30.75 5.07 0.02
N SER A 17 29.91 5.74 0.81
CA SER A 17 29.71 5.37 2.20
C SER A 17 29.21 3.93 2.19
N ILE A 18 30.00 3.00 2.73
CA ILE A 18 29.53 1.66 3.01
C ILE A 18 28.55 1.81 4.17
N ALA A 19 27.27 2.02 3.88
CA ALA A 19 26.22 1.92 4.88
C ALA A 19 26.26 0.48 5.41
N LEU A 20 26.62 0.34 6.69
CA LEU A 20 26.47 -0.93 7.38
C LEU A 20 24.97 -1.10 7.58
N ALA A 21 24.40 -2.20 7.06
CA ALA A 21 23.00 -2.54 7.29
C ALA A 21 22.63 -2.36 8.77
N SER A 22 21.51 -1.69 9.01
CA SER A 22 21.03 -1.44 10.37
C SER A 22 20.92 -2.73 11.17
N GLY A 23 21.49 -2.72 12.37
CA GLY A 23 21.47 -3.85 13.29
C GLY A 23 20.15 -3.96 14.06
N PRO A 24 19.94 -5.06 14.80
CA PRO A 24 18.74 -5.23 15.64
C PRO A 24 18.50 -4.02 16.56
N GLY A 25 17.28 -3.51 16.59
CA GLY A 25 16.86 -2.34 17.36
C GLY A 25 17.36 -0.99 16.84
N GLN A 26 18.08 -0.94 15.71
CA GLN A 26 18.44 0.30 15.05
C GLN A 26 17.36 0.72 14.05
N PRO A 27 17.20 2.04 13.77
CA PRO A 27 16.33 2.52 12.71
C PRO A 27 16.64 1.86 11.37
N PHE A 28 15.66 1.68 10.49
CA PHE A 28 15.94 1.34 9.10
C PHE A 28 16.81 2.45 8.46
N ASP A 29 17.66 2.09 7.48
CA ASP A 29 18.61 2.99 6.83
C ASP A 29 18.10 3.58 5.50
N ASP A 30 16.79 3.53 5.28
CA ASP A 30 16.01 4.04 4.15
C ASP A 30 14.92 5.02 4.63
N ASP A 31 13.92 5.29 3.79
CA ASP A 31 12.79 6.17 4.05
C ASP A 31 11.62 5.50 4.80
N ASP A 32 11.75 4.22 5.14
CA ASP A 32 10.81 3.52 5.98
C ASP A 32 10.93 3.93 7.46
N ALA A 33 9.81 4.32 8.06
CA ALA A 33 9.78 4.61 9.48
C ALA A 33 10.00 3.33 10.32
N GLY A 34 10.57 3.47 11.53
CA GLY A 34 10.68 2.37 12.49
C GLY A 34 12.09 1.79 12.61
N CYS A 35 12.18 0.58 13.15
CA CYS A 35 13.44 -0.08 13.47
C CYS A 35 13.46 -1.55 13.08
N VAL A 36 14.66 -2.05 12.79
CA VAL A 36 14.92 -3.48 12.65
C VAL A 36 14.50 -4.19 13.95
N PRO A 37 13.70 -5.28 13.87
CA PRO A 37 13.32 -6.03 15.06
C PRO A 37 14.54 -6.46 15.89
N ASP A 38 14.45 -6.30 17.20
CA ASP A 38 15.50 -6.67 18.17
C ASP A 38 15.58 -8.19 18.42
N THR A 39 14.50 -8.93 18.12
CA THR A 39 14.42 -10.39 18.29
C THR A 39 13.80 -11.11 17.09
N THR A 40 14.04 -12.42 16.99
CA THR A 40 13.42 -13.25 15.97
C THR A 40 11.91 -13.36 16.15
N GLU A 41 11.44 -13.35 17.40
CA GLU A 41 10.04 -13.39 17.79
C GLU A 41 9.33 -12.11 17.36
N HIS A 42 9.86 -10.94 17.74
CA HIS A 42 9.30 -9.64 17.34
C HIS A 42 9.28 -9.48 15.82
N ARG A 43 10.32 -9.92 15.09
CA ARG A 43 10.27 -9.97 13.61
C ARG A 43 9.13 -10.84 13.10
N LYS A 44 8.99 -12.08 13.61
CA LYS A 44 7.90 -12.98 13.19
C LYS A 44 6.52 -12.39 13.50
N CYS A 45 6.40 -11.65 14.60
CA CYS A 45 5.19 -10.90 14.92
C CYS A 45 4.89 -9.88 13.81
N SER A 46 5.81 -8.95 13.55
CA SER A 46 5.65 -7.92 12.53
C SER A 46 5.32 -8.49 11.15
N GLU A 47 6.03 -9.52 10.69
CA GLU A 47 5.76 -10.15 9.37
C GLU A 47 4.36 -10.76 9.27
N LYS A 48 3.86 -11.33 10.36
CA LYS A 48 2.52 -11.91 10.41
C LYS A 48 1.44 -10.84 10.47
N LEU A 49 1.68 -9.75 11.21
CA LEU A 49 0.81 -8.58 11.26
C LEU A 49 0.77 -7.88 9.90
N ALA A 50 1.92 -7.60 9.27
CA ALA A 50 2.03 -7.04 7.92
C ALA A 50 1.22 -7.88 6.90
N LYS A 51 1.35 -9.20 6.97
CA LYS A 51 0.53 -10.11 6.14
C LYS A 51 -0.97 -10.04 6.48
N ALA A 52 -1.34 -9.83 7.74
CA ALA A 52 -2.72 -9.68 8.16
C ALA A 52 -3.31 -8.36 7.65
N PHE A 53 -2.60 -7.23 7.75
CA PHE A 53 -3.00 -5.95 7.17
C PHE A 53 -3.16 -6.02 5.67
N GLY A 54 -2.19 -6.60 4.95
CA GLY A 54 -2.33 -6.81 3.51
C GLY A 54 -3.57 -7.64 3.14
N ARG A 55 -4.05 -8.52 4.02
CA ARG A 55 -5.32 -9.25 3.83
C ARG A 55 -6.54 -8.41 4.20
N LEU A 56 -6.46 -7.58 5.24
CA LEU A 56 -7.51 -6.64 5.63
C LEU A 56 -7.79 -5.66 4.49
N ILE A 57 -6.76 -4.95 4.02
CA ILE A 57 -6.83 -4.01 2.89
C ILE A 57 -7.50 -4.68 1.68
N ALA A 58 -7.03 -5.87 1.28
CA ALA A 58 -7.61 -6.57 0.13
C ALA A 58 -9.04 -7.10 0.35
N ALA A 59 -9.43 -7.36 1.61
CA ALA A 59 -10.78 -7.79 1.93
C ALA A 59 -11.76 -6.61 1.88
N VAL A 60 -11.41 -5.49 2.51
CA VAL A 60 -12.16 -4.22 2.49
C VAL A 60 -12.30 -3.69 1.06
N THR A 61 -11.21 -3.59 0.29
CA THR A 61 -11.30 -3.26 -1.15
C THR A 61 -12.22 -4.21 -1.94
N SER A 62 -12.35 -5.48 -1.52
CA SER A 62 -13.29 -6.41 -2.15
C SER A 62 -14.74 -6.19 -1.69
N CYS A 63 -14.98 -5.63 -0.52
CA CYS A 63 -16.30 -5.23 -0.03
C CYS A 63 -16.77 -4.00 -0.81
N HIS A 64 -15.94 -2.96 -0.93
CA HIS A 64 -16.16 -1.82 -1.83
C HIS A 64 -16.43 -2.24 -3.30
N ASP A 65 -15.66 -3.19 -3.86
CA ASP A 65 -15.95 -3.76 -5.19
C ASP A 65 -17.37 -4.34 -5.28
N ARG A 66 -17.79 -5.10 -4.26
CA ARG A 66 -19.11 -5.73 -4.24
C ARG A 66 -20.21 -4.69 -4.11
N GLN A 67 -20.01 -3.67 -3.28
CA GLN A 67 -20.93 -2.54 -3.13
C GLN A 67 -21.12 -1.82 -4.47
N ALA A 68 -20.03 -1.43 -5.14
CA ALA A 68 -20.12 -0.76 -6.44
C ALA A 68 -20.80 -1.61 -7.51
N ARG A 69 -20.50 -2.92 -7.56
CA ARG A 69 -21.18 -3.84 -8.49
C ARG A 69 -22.67 -3.98 -8.19
N ALA A 70 -23.04 -4.04 -6.91
CA ALA A 70 -24.43 -4.12 -6.50
C ALA A 70 -25.16 -2.83 -6.86
N ALA A 71 -24.59 -1.67 -6.56
CA ALA A 71 -25.14 -0.36 -6.89
C ALA A 71 -25.39 -0.19 -8.40
N VAL A 72 -24.41 -0.51 -9.25
CA VAL A 72 -24.58 -0.49 -10.72
C VAL A 72 -25.67 -1.46 -11.19
N SER A 73 -25.88 -2.55 -10.47
CA SER A 73 -26.92 -3.55 -10.77
C SER A 73 -28.29 -3.22 -10.16
N GLY A 74 -28.41 -2.11 -9.42
CA GLY A 74 -29.62 -1.76 -8.67
C GLY A 74 -29.94 -2.73 -7.53
N LEU A 75 -28.92 -3.40 -6.97
CA LEU A 75 -29.03 -4.34 -5.88
C LEU A 75 -28.49 -3.72 -4.59
N ALA A 76 -29.03 -4.15 -3.45
CA ALA A 76 -28.46 -3.84 -2.14
C ALA A 76 -27.28 -4.78 -1.84
N PHE A 77 -26.28 -4.24 -1.14
CA PHE A 77 -25.18 -5.00 -0.55
C PHE A 77 -24.92 -4.40 0.84
N ASP A 78 -24.81 -5.28 1.83
CA ASP A 78 -24.45 -4.90 3.20
C ASP A 78 -22.92 -4.87 3.26
N GLU A 79 -22.39 -3.69 2.98
CA GLU A 79 -20.96 -3.41 2.91
C GLU A 79 -20.34 -3.49 4.31
N GLU A 80 -20.91 -2.76 5.27
CA GLU A 80 -20.56 -2.76 6.69
C GLU A 80 -20.39 -4.18 7.28
N ALA A 81 -21.33 -5.10 7.01
CA ALA A 81 -21.22 -6.47 7.49
C ALA A 81 -20.06 -7.25 6.81
N CYS A 82 -19.72 -6.90 5.57
CA CYS A 82 -18.57 -7.44 4.86
C CYS A 82 -17.26 -6.97 5.51
N GLU A 83 -17.15 -5.68 5.84
CA GLU A 83 -15.98 -5.11 6.49
C GLU A 83 -15.81 -5.56 7.93
N ALA A 84 -16.88 -5.59 8.72
CA ALA A 84 -16.85 -6.15 10.07
C ALA A 84 -16.36 -7.62 10.06
N SER A 85 -16.72 -8.37 9.01
CA SER A 85 -16.20 -9.73 8.80
C SER A 85 -14.70 -9.74 8.42
N ALA A 86 -14.20 -8.72 7.72
CA ALA A 86 -12.78 -8.56 7.41
C ALA A 86 -11.98 -8.20 8.67
N GLN A 87 -12.47 -7.23 9.44
CA GLN A 87 -11.94 -6.82 10.73
C GLN A 87 -11.82 -8.02 11.69
N THR A 88 -12.90 -8.77 11.90
CA THR A 88 -12.90 -9.98 12.75
C THR A 88 -11.78 -10.97 12.38
N ARG A 89 -11.47 -11.12 11.07
CA ARG A 89 -10.39 -12.02 10.61
C ARG A 89 -9.00 -11.45 10.86
N PHE A 90 -8.85 -10.13 10.79
CA PHE A 90 -7.63 -9.45 11.18
C PHE A 90 -7.39 -9.61 12.69
N GLU A 91 -8.38 -9.31 13.53
CA GLU A 91 -8.29 -9.47 14.98
C GLU A 91 -7.92 -10.90 15.38
N ALA A 92 -8.55 -11.90 14.79
CA ALA A 92 -8.19 -13.30 15.02
C ALA A 92 -6.73 -13.62 14.61
N SER A 93 -6.21 -12.97 13.57
CA SER A 93 -4.81 -13.12 13.16
C SER A 93 -3.85 -12.44 14.13
N ARG A 94 -4.21 -11.24 14.64
CA ARG A 94 -3.48 -10.50 15.68
C ARG A 94 -3.41 -11.31 16.98
N ASP A 95 -4.53 -11.85 17.44
CA ASP A 95 -4.60 -12.69 18.65
C ASP A 95 -3.73 -13.94 18.51
N ALA A 96 -3.77 -14.60 17.36
CA ALA A 96 -2.99 -15.80 17.09
C ALA A 96 -1.47 -15.55 17.07
N VAL A 97 -1.02 -14.33 16.78
CA VAL A 97 0.41 -13.97 16.77
C VAL A 97 0.88 -13.33 18.07
N SER A 98 -0.03 -12.85 18.92
CA SER A 98 0.28 -12.17 20.18
C SER A 98 1.37 -12.80 21.06
N PRO A 99 1.55 -14.14 21.15
CA PRO A 99 2.64 -14.71 21.96
C PRO A 99 4.06 -14.41 21.45
N LEU A 100 4.20 -13.92 20.21
CA LEU A 100 5.47 -13.54 19.61
C LEU A 100 5.71 -12.02 19.66
N CYS A 101 4.72 -11.25 20.09
CA CYS A 101 4.71 -9.80 19.96
C CYS A 101 5.08 -9.12 21.28
N SER A 102 5.71 -7.96 21.18
CA SER A 102 5.77 -7.02 22.31
C SER A 102 4.41 -6.36 22.54
N ALA A 103 4.22 -5.78 23.73
CA ALA A 103 3.01 -5.01 24.04
C ALA A 103 2.86 -3.81 23.09
N THR A 104 3.97 -3.15 22.74
CA THR A 104 4.01 -2.03 21.79
C THR A 104 3.56 -2.44 20.39
N GLN A 105 4.03 -3.58 19.88
CA GLN A 105 3.62 -4.08 18.56
C GLN A 105 2.11 -4.36 18.50
N LEU A 106 1.54 -4.94 19.57
CA LEU A 106 0.10 -5.20 19.63
C LEU A 106 -0.73 -3.93 19.75
N ALA A 107 -0.26 -2.94 20.53
CA ALA A 107 -0.93 -1.65 20.66
C ALA A 107 -0.96 -0.91 19.32
N LEU A 108 0.21 -0.74 18.68
CA LEU A 108 0.30 -0.02 17.40
C LEU A 108 -0.44 -0.72 16.27
N ALA A 109 -0.46 -2.06 16.25
CA ALA A 109 -1.27 -2.80 15.29
C ALA A 109 -2.78 -2.62 15.53
N SER A 110 -3.22 -2.43 16.78
CA SER A 110 -4.62 -2.12 17.07
C SER A 110 -4.98 -0.67 16.70
N ASP A 111 -4.05 0.25 16.91
CA ASP A 111 -4.22 1.67 16.54
C ASP A 111 -4.30 1.80 15.01
N GLU A 112 -3.41 1.11 14.28
CA GLU A 112 -3.44 1.07 12.80
C GLU A 112 -4.74 0.47 12.25
N GLU A 113 -5.20 -0.65 12.82
CA GLU A 113 -6.49 -1.23 12.44
C GLU A 113 -7.63 -0.23 12.62
N THR A 114 -7.62 0.51 13.74
CA THR A 114 -8.63 1.53 14.03
C THR A 114 -8.56 2.65 13.01
N GLU A 115 -7.36 3.14 12.68
CA GLU A 115 -7.19 4.22 11.71
C GLU A 115 -7.56 3.84 10.27
N LEU A 116 -7.24 2.62 9.85
CA LEU A 116 -7.58 2.12 8.51
C LEU A 116 -9.09 1.91 8.31
N LEU A 117 -9.84 1.69 9.39
CA LEU A 117 -11.28 1.43 9.40
C LEU A 117 -12.09 2.59 10.01
N ASP A 118 -11.46 3.73 10.30
CA ASP A 118 -12.15 4.93 10.76
C ASP A 118 -12.50 5.79 9.54
N SER A 119 -13.75 5.74 9.10
CA SER A 119 -14.23 6.52 7.97
C SER A 119 -14.09 8.04 8.11
N THR A 120 -13.79 8.56 9.32
CA THR A 120 -13.46 9.98 9.51
C THR A 120 -11.99 10.31 9.23
N ASN A 121 -11.12 9.31 9.17
CA ASN A 121 -9.72 9.46 8.82
C ASN A 121 -9.58 9.53 7.29
N PRO A 122 -9.00 10.60 6.70
CA PRO A 122 -8.77 10.67 5.26
C PRO A 122 -7.81 9.59 4.72
N GLY A 123 -7.04 8.95 5.61
CA GLY A 123 -6.20 7.79 5.30
C GLY A 123 -6.91 6.43 5.43
N SER A 124 -8.17 6.37 5.85
CA SER A 124 -8.90 5.10 5.95
C SER A 124 -9.23 4.52 4.58
N LEU A 125 -9.56 3.23 4.57
CA LEU A 125 -9.90 2.53 3.35
C LEU A 125 -11.20 3.06 2.72
N ASP A 126 -12.17 3.49 3.54
CA ASP A 126 -13.47 4.00 3.11
C ASP A 126 -13.34 5.41 2.52
N ALA A 127 -12.45 6.22 3.12
CA ALA A 127 -12.09 7.53 2.58
C ALA A 127 -11.28 7.40 1.26
N GLN A 128 -10.42 6.41 1.15
CA GLN A 128 -9.66 6.13 -0.08
C GLN A 128 -10.50 5.47 -1.18
N ASN A 129 -11.66 4.90 -0.85
CA ASN A 129 -12.59 4.30 -1.81
C ASN A 129 -12.99 5.31 -2.91
N GLY A 130 -13.16 6.58 -2.54
CA GLY A 130 -13.50 7.69 -3.43
C GLY A 130 -12.42 8.03 -4.46
N ASP A 131 -11.16 7.63 -4.25
CA ASP A 131 -10.11 7.77 -5.26
C ASP A 131 -10.24 6.73 -6.38
N VAL A 132 -10.80 5.55 -6.06
CA VAL A 132 -11.04 4.47 -7.03
C VAL A 132 -12.38 4.66 -7.73
N TYR A 133 -13.41 5.07 -6.98
CA TYR A 133 -14.75 5.35 -7.49
C TYR A 133 -14.99 6.87 -7.61
N CYS A 134 -14.07 7.54 -8.30
CA CYS A 134 -13.95 8.99 -8.35
C CYS A 134 -14.88 9.70 -9.36
N ASP A 135 -15.53 8.97 -10.27
CA ASP A 135 -16.29 9.55 -11.37
C ASP A 135 -17.75 9.84 -10.98
N SER A 136 -18.05 11.12 -10.75
CA SER A 136 -19.38 11.59 -10.36
C SER A 136 -20.41 11.67 -11.49
N THR A 137 -20.06 11.24 -12.72
CA THR A 137 -20.95 11.32 -13.90
C THR A 137 -22.31 10.64 -13.69
N SER A 138 -22.41 9.61 -12.85
CA SER A 138 -23.70 8.97 -12.56
C SER A 138 -24.64 9.84 -11.72
N GLY A 139 -24.09 10.80 -10.96
CA GLY A 139 -24.80 11.63 -10.00
C GLY A 139 -25.26 10.90 -8.73
N ASN A 140 -24.91 9.61 -8.56
CA ASN A 140 -25.29 8.83 -7.40
C ASN A 140 -24.06 8.52 -6.55
N ALA A 141 -24.07 8.94 -5.28
CA ALA A 141 -23.04 8.56 -4.33
C ALA A 141 -23.06 7.04 -4.11
N LEU A 142 -21.89 6.44 -3.94
CA LEU A 142 -21.73 4.99 -3.76
C LEU A 142 -22.46 4.50 -2.51
N ASP A 143 -22.30 5.25 -1.42
CA ASP A 143 -23.03 5.06 -0.18
C ASP A 143 -23.71 6.37 0.25
N SER A 144 -24.99 6.49 -0.11
CA SER A 144 -25.77 7.69 0.22
C SER A 144 -26.20 7.66 1.69
N GLY A 145 -25.34 8.17 2.57
CA GLY A 145 -25.61 8.32 3.99
C GLY A 145 -24.91 7.29 4.90
N GLY A 146 -24.11 6.38 4.33
CA GLY A 146 -23.05 5.70 5.07
C GLY A 146 -21.71 6.43 4.93
N ASP A 147 -20.62 5.69 5.07
CA ASP A 147 -19.31 6.25 5.36
C ASP A 147 -18.25 5.98 4.27
N ASP A 148 -18.61 5.15 3.32
CA ASP A 148 -17.92 4.93 2.05
C ASP A 148 -17.95 6.16 1.13
N THR A 149 -16.76 6.62 0.73
CA THR A 149 -16.65 7.72 -0.22
C THR A 149 -16.69 7.23 -1.68
N GLY A 150 -17.18 8.10 -2.58
CA GLY A 150 -17.14 7.86 -4.02
C GLY A 150 -18.51 7.82 -4.68
N TRP A 151 -18.51 7.40 -5.94
CA TRP A 151 -19.65 7.50 -6.86
C TRP A 151 -19.90 6.16 -7.55
N VAL A 152 -21.17 5.82 -7.74
CA VAL A 152 -21.57 4.67 -8.54
C VAL A 152 -21.04 4.87 -9.97
N PRO A 153 -20.24 3.94 -10.55
CA PRO A 153 -19.77 4.11 -11.92
C PRO A 153 -20.91 4.22 -12.94
N ALA A 154 -20.85 5.22 -13.81
CA ALA A 154 -21.91 5.49 -14.79
C ALA A 154 -22.01 4.45 -15.92
N THR A 155 -20.94 3.68 -16.16
CA THR A 155 -20.85 2.70 -17.25
C THR A 155 -20.18 1.41 -16.80
N ALA A 156 -20.41 0.33 -17.55
CA ALA A 156 -19.77 -0.96 -17.30
C ALA A 156 -18.24 -0.90 -17.47
N ASP A 157 -17.74 -0.08 -18.39
CA ASP A 157 -16.29 0.06 -18.60
C ASP A 157 -15.64 0.89 -17.49
N ALA A 158 -16.31 1.95 -17.01
CA ALA A 158 -15.84 2.72 -15.84
C ALA A 158 -15.80 1.82 -14.60
N LEU A 159 -16.85 1.00 -14.39
CA LEU A 159 -16.86 -0.01 -13.33
C LEU A 159 -15.70 -1.00 -13.50
N TRP A 160 -15.48 -1.54 -14.71
CA TRP A 160 -14.38 -2.47 -14.96
C TRP A 160 -13.01 -1.86 -14.63
N CYS A 161 -12.80 -0.60 -15.02
CA CYS A 161 -11.54 0.10 -14.75
C CYS A 161 -11.35 0.33 -13.25
N ALA A 162 -12.31 0.93 -12.55
CA ALA A 162 -12.24 1.21 -11.11
C ALA A 162 -11.94 -0.06 -10.30
N ARG A 163 -12.66 -1.16 -10.58
CA ARG A 163 -12.40 -2.47 -9.96
C ARG A 163 -10.99 -2.98 -10.24
N GLY A 164 -10.51 -2.75 -11.46
CA GLY A 164 -9.16 -3.07 -11.87
C GLY A 164 -8.11 -2.29 -11.07
N VAL A 165 -8.33 -0.99 -10.88
CA VAL A 165 -7.47 -0.10 -10.11
C VAL A 165 -7.45 -0.50 -8.64
N GLY A 166 -8.61 -0.59 -7.97
CA GLY A 166 -8.70 -0.98 -6.56
C GLY A 166 -8.01 -2.33 -6.28
N LYS A 167 -8.28 -3.35 -7.11
CA LYS A 167 -7.59 -4.64 -7.00
C LYS A 167 -6.07 -4.56 -7.20
N SER A 168 -5.61 -3.63 -8.02
CA SER A 168 -4.18 -3.44 -8.29
C SER A 168 -3.50 -2.70 -7.14
N LEU A 169 -4.16 -1.70 -6.55
CA LEU A 169 -3.70 -1.00 -5.35
C LEU A 169 -3.61 -1.94 -4.15
N ALA A 170 -4.64 -2.76 -3.90
CA ALA A 170 -4.57 -3.76 -2.81
C ALA A 170 -3.41 -4.76 -3.00
N LYS A 171 -3.06 -5.10 -4.25
CA LYS A 171 -1.89 -5.94 -4.54
C LYS A 171 -0.56 -5.22 -4.40
N LEU A 172 -0.53 -3.92 -4.71
CA LEU A 172 0.61 -3.03 -4.50
C LEU A 172 0.90 -2.93 -3.01
N ALA A 173 -0.09 -2.58 -2.20
CA ALA A 173 0.04 -2.51 -0.74
C ALA A 173 0.54 -3.84 -0.14
N GLN A 174 -0.03 -4.98 -0.57
CA GLN A 174 0.47 -6.29 -0.17
C GLN A 174 1.91 -6.59 -0.60
N ALA A 175 2.37 -5.99 -1.71
CA ALA A 175 3.73 -6.19 -2.21
C ALA A 175 4.73 -5.32 -1.45
N ALA A 176 4.38 -4.06 -1.16
CA ALA A 176 5.14 -3.16 -0.30
C ALA A 176 5.33 -3.75 1.10
N LEU A 177 4.24 -4.13 1.78
CA LEU A 177 4.29 -4.85 3.07
C LEU A 177 5.13 -6.15 3.05
N ARG A 178 5.36 -6.77 1.89
CA ARG A 178 6.27 -7.92 1.74
C ARG A 178 7.72 -7.52 1.52
N CYS A 179 7.98 -6.35 0.95
CA CYS A 179 9.30 -5.74 0.81
C CYS A 179 9.79 -5.26 2.17
N HIS A 180 8.99 -4.48 2.93
CA HIS A 180 9.26 -4.15 4.35
C HIS A 180 9.56 -5.40 5.21
N ALA A 181 8.76 -6.46 5.05
CA ALA A 181 8.99 -7.73 5.75
C ALA A 181 10.31 -8.41 5.36
N LYS A 182 10.72 -8.34 4.09
CA LYS A 182 12.01 -8.86 3.65
C LYS A 182 13.14 -8.01 4.20
N MET A 183 13.03 -6.69 4.15
CA MET A 183 14.00 -5.76 4.73
C MET A 183 14.27 -6.10 6.19
N ALA A 184 13.21 -6.13 7.01
CA ALA A 184 13.32 -6.45 8.44
C ALA A 184 13.98 -7.82 8.68
N TYR A 185 13.66 -8.82 7.86
CA TYR A 185 14.32 -10.13 7.93
C TYR A 185 15.80 -10.08 7.56
N THR A 186 16.15 -9.42 6.46
CA THR A 186 17.51 -9.34 5.95
C THR A 186 18.42 -8.56 6.89
N PHE A 187 17.94 -7.44 7.43
CA PHE A 187 18.70 -6.58 8.32
C PHE A 187 18.93 -7.27 9.67
N LEU A 188 17.92 -7.94 10.23
CA LEU A 188 18.09 -8.78 11.42
C LEU A 188 19.13 -9.90 11.19
N ALA A 189 19.22 -10.42 9.96
CA ALA A 189 20.22 -11.42 9.57
C ALA A 189 21.61 -10.83 9.26
N GLY A 190 21.81 -9.53 9.45
CA GLY A 190 23.07 -8.81 9.17
C GLY A 190 23.39 -8.73 7.68
N ARG A 191 22.37 -8.69 6.82
CA ARG A 191 22.51 -8.60 5.35
C ARG A 191 21.86 -7.31 4.85
N THR A 192 22.35 -6.81 3.72
CA THR A 192 21.73 -5.70 3.01
C THR A 192 20.57 -6.18 2.14
N PHE A 193 19.61 -5.31 1.92
CA PHE A 193 18.46 -5.47 1.03
C PHE A 193 18.13 -4.11 0.44
N ASP A 194 17.80 -4.10 -0.84
CA ASP A 194 17.40 -2.90 -1.56
C ASP A 194 15.86 -2.89 -1.54
N GLU A 195 15.32 -2.23 -0.54
CA GLU A 195 13.89 -2.06 -0.26
C GLU A 195 13.24 -1.33 -1.44
N GLU A 196 13.76 -0.15 -1.74
CA GLU A 196 13.34 0.71 -2.86
C GLU A 196 13.26 -0.02 -4.20
N ALA A 197 14.23 -0.90 -4.51
CA ALA A 197 14.16 -1.71 -5.71
C ALA A 197 13.06 -2.79 -5.67
N CYS A 198 12.71 -3.29 -4.48
CA CYS A 198 11.60 -4.22 -4.27
C CYS A 198 10.24 -3.52 -4.46
N GLU A 199 10.11 -2.30 -3.95
CA GLU A 199 8.85 -1.54 -3.94
C GLU A 199 8.63 -0.75 -5.21
N GLU A 200 9.56 0.10 -5.59
CA GLU A 200 9.39 1.01 -6.71
C GLU A 200 9.84 0.37 -8.02
N PHE A 201 11.16 0.34 -8.22
CA PHE A 201 11.76 0.03 -9.50
C PHE A 201 12.97 -0.88 -9.33
N ASP A 202 12.85 -2.10 -9.83
CA ASP A 202 13.98 -3.04 -9.87
C ASP A 202 14.77 -2.83 -11.17
N PRO A 203 15.94 -2.18 -11.16
CA PRO A 203 16.70 -1.93 -12.38
C PRO A 203 17.23 -3.21 -13.05
N LEU A 204 17.29 -4.32 -12.32
CA LEU A 204 17.79 -5.59 -12.82
C LEU A 204 16.68 -6.39 -13.50
N THR A 205 15.46 -6.33 -12.97
CA THR A 205 14.39 -7.21 -13.44
C THR A 205 13.15 -6.49 -13.96
N GLY A 206 12.96 -5.20 -13.67
CA GLY A 206 11.76 -4.43 -13.99
C GLY A 206 10.51 -5.01 -13.33
N ARG A 207 10.66 -5.46 -12.08
CA ARG A 207 9.62 -6.17 -11.33
C ARG A 207 9.49 -5.68 -9.89
N GLY A 208 9.78 -4.41 -9.63
CA GLY A 208 9.33 -3.74 -8.41
C GLY A 208 7.80 -3.89 -8.23
N ALA A 209 7.29 -3.62 -7.04
CA ALA A 209 5.86 -3.67 -6.78
C ALA A 209 5.10 -2.65 -7.66
N ARG A 210 5.60 -1.41 -7.71
CA ARG A 210 5.10 -0.32 -8.54
C ARG A 210 5.28 -0.60 -10.03
N ASP A 211 6.42 -1.14 -10.47
CA ASP A 211 6.58 -1.62 -11.87
C ASP A 211 5.42 -2.53 -12.32
N ARG A 212 5.04 -3.50 -11.48
CA ARG A 212 3.95 -4.43 -11.78
C ARG A 212 2.59 -3.74 -11.76
N TYR A 213 2.41 -2.76 -10.86
CA TYR A 213 1.22 -1.92 -10.83
C TYR A 213 1.11 -1.10 -12.11
N SER A 214 2.15 -0.35 -12.51
CA SER A 214 2.12 0.51 -13.69
C SER A 214 1.90 -0.31 -14.96
N MET A 215 2.47 -1.52 -15.07
CA MET A 215 2.16 -2.46 -16.16
C MET A 215 0.69 -2.91 -16.17
N ARG A 216 0.04 -2.99 -15.01
CA ARG A 216 -1.39 -3.29 -14.92
C ARG A 216 -2.24 -2.07 -15.25
N ALA A 217 -1.86 -0.88 -14.78
CA ALA A 217 -2.51 0.39 -15.09
C ALA A 217 -2.56 0.63 -16.61
N LEU A 218 -1.42 0.45 -17.31
CA LEU A 218 -1.36 0.53 -18.77
C LEU A 218 -2.34 -0.42 -19.47
N ARG A 219 -2.55 -1.63 -18.95
CA ARG A 219 -3.53 -2.59 -19.50
C ARG A 219 -4.97 -2.17 -19.22
N LEU A 220 -5.24 -1.52 -18.10
CA LEU A 220 -6.56 -0.99 -17.78
C LEU A 220 -6.89 0.16 -18.74
N ILE A 221 -5.96 1.09 -18.91
CA ILE A 221 -6.12 2.25 -19.80
C ILE A 221 -6.25 1.80 -21.26
N ALA A 222 -5.41 0.86 -21.71
CA ALA A 222 -5.44 0.36 -23.08
C ALA A 222 -6.72 -0.41 -23.43
N HIS A 223 -7.44 -0.95 -22.44
CA HIS A 223 -8.77 -1.54 -22.68
C HIS A 223 -9.81 -0.47 -23.07
N GLY A 224 -9.60 0.78 -22.64
CA GLY A 224 -10.54 1.87 -22.81
C GLY A 224 -11.63 1.89 -21.73
N GLY A 225 -12.22 3.07 -21.55
CA GLY A 225 -13.36 3.31 -20.66
C GLY A 225 -13.01 3.60 -19.19
N CYS A 226 -11.72 3.77 -18.86
CA CYS A 226 -11.34 4.42 -17.60
C CYS A 226 -11.83 5.88 -17.61
N PRO A 227 -12.47 6.37 -16.53
CA PRO A 227 -12.81 7.78 -16.39
C PRO A 227 -11.53 8.62 -16.30
N SER A 228 -11.61 9.93 -16.57
CA SER A 228 -10.44 10.82 -16.52
C SER A 228 -9.81 10.95 -15.13
N CYS A 229 -10.57 10.65 -14.08
CA CYS A 229 -10.04 10.59 -12.72
C CYS A 229 -9.21 9.31 -12.45
N LEU A 230 -9.16 8.37 -13.39
CA LEU A 230 -8.32 7.17 -13.40
C LEU A 230 -7.48 7.08 -14.69
N ASP A 231 -6.98 8.20 -15.18
CA ASP A 231 -5.99 8.19 -16.28
C ASP A 231 -4.63 7.65 -15.82
N ASP A 232 -3.63 7.70 -16.70
CA ASP A 232 -2.27 7.23 -16.41
C ASP A 232 -1.62 7.99 -15.26
N ILE A 233 -1.73 9.32 -15.27
CA ILE A 233 -1.15 10.19 -14.25
C ILE A 233 -1.81 9.91 -12.89
N GLN A 234 -3.12 9.77 -12.85
CA GLN A 234 -3.87 9.60 -11.61
C GLN A 234 -3.58 8.22 -11.01
N GLN A 235 -3.61 7.15 -11.81
CA GLN A 235 -3.27 5.82 -11.30
C GLN A 235 -1.83 5.76 -10.76
N GLU A 236 -0.89 6.43 -11.41
CA GLU A 236 0.49 6.51 -10.94
C GLU A 236 0.61 7.30 -9.62
N ALA A 237 -0.12 8.39 -9.48
CA ALA A 237 -0.19 9.14 -8.22
C ALA A 237 -0.80 8.32 -7.07
N LEU A 238 -1.83 7.50 -7.36
CA LEU A 238 -2.40 6.57 -6.38
C LEU A 238 -1.36 5.54 -5.94
N ALA A 239 -0.56 5.00 -6.86
CA ALA A 239 0.49 4.04 -6.54
C ALA A 239 1.55 4.62 -5.61
N VAL A 240 2.06 5.81 -5.93
CA VAL A 240 3.06 6.51 -5.10
C VAL A 240 2.51 6.80 -3.71
N ARG A 241 1.26 7.28 -3.62
CA ARG A 241 0.63 7.58 -2.33
C ARG A 241 0.40 6.31 -1.50
N THR A 242 0.01 5.19 -2.13
CA THR A 242 -0.15 3.92 -1.43
C THR A 242 1.16 3.41 -0.85
N ILE A 243 2.27 3.51 -1.57
CA ILE A 243 3.60 3.16 -1.05
C ILE A 243 3.97 4.10 0.09
N GLY A 244 3.99 5.42 -0.16
CA GLY A 244 4.42 6.38 0.86
C GLY A 244 3.59 6.40 2.14
N GLN A 245 2.31 6.00 2.10
CA GLN A 245 1.51 5.80 3.31
C GLN A 245 2.04 4.61 4.12
N LEU A 246 2.34 3.49 3.46
CA LEU A 246 2.85 2.29 4.13
C LEU A 246 4.25 2.51 4.69
N ASP A 247 5.11 3.25 4.00
CA ASP A 247 6.47 3.57 4.47
C ASP A 247 6.40 4.47 5.71
N ALA A 248 5.50 5.46 5.69
CA ALA A 248 5.24 6.33 6.83
C ALA A 248 4.69 5.56 8.05
N ASP A 249 3.81 4.58 7.81
CA ASP A 249 3.22 3.74 8.85
C ASP A 249 4.06 2.50 9.20
N ASN A 250 5.23 2.29 8.56
CA ASN A 250 6.05 1.10 8.78
C ASN A 250 6.46 0.95 10.26
N ALA A 251 6.63 2.06 10.98
CA ALA A 251 6.90 2.08 12.42
C ALA A 251 5.80 1.44 13.28
N ARG A 252 4.56 1.34 12.78
CA ARG A 252 3.45 0.65 13.48
C ARG A 252 3.63 -0.85 13.48
N LEU A 253 4.23 -1.39 12.42
CA LEU A 253 4.59 -2.80 12.30
C LEU A 253 5.96 -3.11 12.89
N TYR A 254 6.91 -2.18 12.78
CA TYR A 254 8.30 -2.33 13.19
C TYR A 254 8.71 -1.24 14.20
N PRO A 255 8.10 -1.20 15.40
CA PRO A 255 8.42 -0.17 16.38
C PRO A 255 9.83 -0.33 16.94
N CYS A 256 10.44 0.81 17.26
CA CYS A 256 11.72 0.85 17.96
C CYS A 256 11.57 0.41 19.43
N PRO A 257 12.52 -0.39 19.98
CA PRO A 257 12.50 -0.85 21.37
C PRO A 257 12.56 0.25 22.44
#